data_AF-W9RLW6-F1
#
_entry.id   AF-W9RLW6-F1
#
_cell.length_a   1.000
_cell.length_b   1.000
_cell.length_c   1.000
_cell.angle_alpha   90.00
_cell.angle_beta   90.00
_cell.angle_gamma   90.00
#
_symmetry.space_group_name_H-M   'P 1'
#
loop_
_entity.id
_entity.type
_entity.pdbx_description
1 polymer ?
#
loop_
_entity_poly.entity_id
_entity_poly.type
_entity_poly.pdbx_seq_one_letter_code
_entity_poly.pdbx_strand_id
1 'polypeptide(L)'
;MEAKRWIDVDESAAEMLARVSTERPFLLLPPLHRLPLRVGNVVELVGPSPSSKTLILIQAAISCILPKEWNGAHYGGLERPVMFIDLDCRFDISCLSKMLKQRMMEATGSIVERNQEQDNVDTQSCHKIRKSHIAYDVELYALCMRRFLYVRCYDSFEFLATLKV
;
A
#
# COMPACT_ATOMS: atom_id res chain seq x y z
N MET A 1 -28.40 -11.29 -15.39
CA MET A 1 -29.55 -10.99 -14.52
C MET A 1 -29.17 -10.86 -13.04
N GLU A 2 -28.13 -11.56 -12.55
CA GLU A 2 -27.71 -11.46 -11.14
C GLU A 2 -27.08 -10.11 -10.73
N ALA A 3 -26.24 -9.50 -11.56
CA ALA A 3 -25.58 -8.22 -11.22
C ALA A 3 -26.59 -7.09 -10.96
N LYS A 4 -27.75 -7.10 -11.65
CA LYS A 4 -28.81 -6.10 -11.46
C LYS A 4 -29.48 -6.24 -10.08
N ARG A 5 -29.72 -7.47 -9.63
CA ARG A 5 -30.25 -7.76 -8.28
C ARG A 5 -29.28 -7.41 -7.16
N TRP A 6 -27.97 -7.47 -7.43
CA TRP A 6 -26.93 -7.00 -6.49
C TRP A 6 -26.90 -5.47 -6.36
N ILE A 7 -27.29 -4.74 -7.41
CA ILE A 7 -27.36 -3.26 -7.39
C ILE A 7 -28.65 -2.79 -6.72
N ASP A 8 -29.75 -3.55 -6.84
CA ASP A 8 -31.07 -3.24 -6.25
C ASP A 8 -31.14 -3.51 -4.71
N VAL A 9 -30.09 -3.20 -3.94
CA VAL A 9 -30.16 -3.31 -2.48
C VAL A 9 -31.00 -2.17 -1.91
N ASP A 10 -32.22 -2.48 -1.49
CA ASP A 10 -33.10 -1.57 -0.76
C ASP A 10 -32.68 -1.51 0.72
N GLU A 11 -31.82 -0.55 1.07
CA GLU A 11 -31.49 -0.20 2.46
C GLU A 11 -32.55 0.77 3.02
N SER A 12 -33.10 0.50 4.21
CA SER A 12 -34.01 1.45 4.88
C SER A 12 -33.25 2.65 5.43
N ALA A 13 -33.94 3.79 5.58
CA ALA A 13 -33.33 5.00 6.17
C ALA A 13 -32.74 4.76 7.57
N ALA A 14 -33.37 3.89 8.37
CA ALA A 14 -32.88 3.54 9.71
C ALA A 14 -31.57 2.74 9.64
N GLU A 15 -31.46 1.78 8.73
CA GLU A 15 -30.23 1.00 8.49
C GLU A 15 -29.10 1.89 7.97
N MET A 16 -29.41 2.77 7.01
CA MET A 16 -28.46 3.76 6.50
C MET A 16 -27.90 4.62 7.63
N LEU A 17 -28.79 5.19 8.48
CA LEU A 17 -28.40 6.03 9.61
C LEU A 17 -27.55 5.27 10.62
N ALA A 18 -27.96 4.06 11.02
CA ALA A 18 -27.17 3.23 11.92
C ALA A 18 -25.75 2.98 11.40
N ARG A 19 -25.60 2.75 10.07
CA ARG A 19 -24.33 2.52 9.39
C ARG A 19 -23.46 3.78 9.27
N VAL A 20 -24.04 4.95 9.03
CA VAL A 20 -23.28 6.22 8.88
C VAL A 20 -22.93 6.88 10.21
N SER A 21 -23.74 6.65 11.26
CA SER A 21 -23.49 7.22 12.59
C SER A 21 -22.36 6.53 13.35
N THR A 22 -21.83 5.42 12.86
CA THR A 22 -20.68 4.75 13.49
C THR A 22 -19.43 5.61 13.37
N GLU A 23 -18.76 5.89 14.48
CA GLU A 23 -17.48 6.62 14.48
C GLU A 23 -16.39 5.79 13.80
N ARG A 24 -15.60 6.43 12.94
CA ARG A 24 -14.55 5.78 12.15
C ARG A 24 -13.24 6.53 12.31
N PRO A 25 -12.15 5.85 12.74
CA PRO A 25 -10.87 6.51 12.93
C PRO A 25 -10.30 6.99 11.58
N PHE A 26 -9.47 8.03 11.65
CA PHE A 26 -8.78 8.54 10.48
C PHE A 26 -7.71 7.53 10.00
N LEU A 27 -7.60 7.43 8.68
CA LEU A 27 -6.60 6.63 7.98
C LEU A 27 -5.47 7.54 7.51
N LEU A 28 -4.35 7.51 8.23
CA LEU A 28 -3.13 8.20 7.84
C LEU A 28 -2.41 7.39 6.76
N LEU A 29 -2.72 7.67 5.50
CA LEU A 29 -2.21 6.93 4.35
C LEU A 29 -1.32 7.80 3.46
N PRO A 30 0.01 7.78 3.60
CA PRO A 30 0.89 8.49 2.67
C PRO A 30 0.74 7.98 1.22
N PRO A 31 0.79 8.86 0.20
CA PRO A 31 0.95 10.32 0.29
C PRO A 31 -0.35 11.10 0.57
N LEU A 32 -1.49 10.42 0.71
CA LEU A 32 -2.82 10.98 0.96
C LEU A 32 -3.09 11.37 2.43
N HIS A 33 -2.09 11.32 3.31
CA HIS A 33 -2.20 11.57 4.75
C HIS A 33 -2.66 13.00 5.12
N ARG A 34 -2.69 13.92 4.16
CA ARG A 34 -3.23 15.28 4.33
C ARG A 34 -4.74 15.35 4.14
N LEU A 35 -5.35 14.30 3.60
CA LEU A 35 -6.79 14.18 3.46
C LEU A 35 -7.35 13.50 4.73
N PRO A 36 -8.47 13.98 5.28
CA PRO A 36 -9.10 13.41 6.48
C PRO A 36 -9.84 12.10 6.14
N LEU A 37 -9.13 11.12 5.58
CA LEU A 37 -9.72 9.88 5.09
C LEU A 37 -10.24 9.01 6.24
N ARG A 38 -11.42 8.46 6.07
CA ARG A 38 -12.07 7.50 6.96
C ARG A 38 -12.57 6.30 6.17
N VAL A 39 -12.79 5.19 6.86
CA VAL A 39 -13.43 4.02 6.26
C VAL A 39 -14.76 4.44 5.62
N GLY A 40 -15.00 4.00 4.38
CA GLY A 40 -16.19 4.36 3.60
C GLY A 40 -16.08 5.64 2.78
N ASN A 41 -14.98 6.40 2.89
CA ASN A 41 -14.70 7.44 1.90
C ASN A 41 -14.29 6.82 0.57
N VAL A 42 -14.72 7.47 -0.51
CA VAL A 42 -14.25 7.21 -1.87
C VAL A 42 -13.42 8.42 -2.29
N VAL A 43 -12.22 8.18 -2.80
CA VAL A 43 -11.31 9.22 -3.28
C VAL A 43 -11.08 9.00 -4.76
N GLU A 44 -11.42 10.01 -5.56
CA GLU A 44 -11.10 10.03 -6.97
C GLU A 44 -9.83 10.84 -7.22
N LEU A 45 -8.84 10.23 -7.89
CA LEU A 45 -7.61 10.90 -8.30
C LEU A 45 -7.70 11.25 -9.79
N VAL A 46 -7.92 12.53 -10.10
CA VAL A 46 -8.09 13.01 -11.48
C VAL A 46 -6.85 13.77 -11.95
N GLY A 47 -6.47 13.54 -13.20
CA GLY A 47 -5.39 14.26 -13.87
C GLY A 47 -5.06 13.64 -15.23
N PRO A 48 -4.42 14.37 -16.14
CA PRO A 48 -4.01 13.83 -17.43
C PRO A 48 -3.00 12.66 -17.29
N SER A 49 -2.78 11.93 -18.37
CA SER A 49 -1.56 11.12 -18.46
C SER A 49 -0.39 12.06 -18.79
N PRO A 50 0.76 12.01 -18.10
CA PRO A 50 1.23 11.06 -17.07
C PRO A 50 1.31 11.66 -15.64
N SER A 51 0.21 12.10 -15.04
CA SER A 51 0.20 12.73 -13.70
C SER A 51 0.45 11.77 -12.51
N SER A 52 1.12 10.64 -12.73
CA SER A 52 1.57 9.71 -11.68
C SER A 52 0.46 9.10 -10.78
N LYS A 53 -0.80 9.10 -11.23
CA LYS A 53 -1.95 8.51 -10.50
C LYS A 53 -1.66 7.09 -10.02
N THR A 54 -1.17 6.22 -10.92
CA THR A 54 -0.82 4.84 -10.61
C THR A 54 0.31 4.74 -9.58
N LEU A 55 1.31 5.62 -9.63
CA LEU A 55 2.40 5.65 -8.64
C LEU A 55 1.90 6.07 -7.25
N ILE A 56 0.97 7.03 -7.16
CA ILE A 56 0.31 7.40 -5.90
C ILE A 56 -0.42 6.20 -5.31
N LEU A 57 -1.19 5.46 -6.13
CA LEU A 57 -1.88 4.25 -5.69
C LEU A 57 -0.90 3.14 -5.27
N ILE A 58 0.23 2.98 -5.96
CA ILE A 58 1.29 2.04 -5.60
C ILE A 58 1.89 2.39 -4.23
N GLN A 59 2.21 3.65 -3.96
CA GLN A 59 2.74 4.09 -2.66
C GLN A 59 1.73 3.88 -1.52
N ALA A 60 0.46 4.19 -1.78
CA ALA A 60 -0.62 3.93 -0.83
C ALA A 60 -0.74 2.43 -0.55
N ALA A 61 -0.73 1.58 -1.58
CA ALA A 61 -0.78 0.14 -1.44
C ALA A 61 0.41 -0.41 -0.63
N ILE A 62 1.63 0.07 -0.89
CA ILE A 62 2.82 -0.31 -0.12
C ILE A 62 2.66 0.04 1.36
N SER A 63 2.19 1.25 1.66
CA SER A 63 1.94 1.69 3.04
C SER A 63 0.91 0.79 3.73
N CYS A 64 -0.09 0.28 3.01
CA CYS A 64 -1.07 -0.66 3.54
C CYS A 64 -0.47 -2.05 3.83
N ILE A 65 0.25 -2.66 2.87
CA ILE A 65 0.70 -4.06 2.98
C ILE A 65 1.93 -4.24 3.88
N LEU A 66 2.74 -3.20 4.03
CA LEU A 66 3.93 -3.19 4.88
C LEU A 66 3.53 -3.30 6.36
N PRO A 67 4.32 -3.98 7.22
CA PRO A 67 4.00 -4.04 8.62
C PRO A 67 4.27 -2.76 9.39
N LYS A 68 3.71 -2.65 10.59
CA LYS A 68 4.10 -1.59 11.53
C LYS A 68 5.52 -1.85 12.01
N GLU A 69 5.78 -3.09 12.41
CA GLU A 69 7.02 -3.57 13.00
C GLU A 69 7.37 -4.97 12.50
N TRP A 70 8.67 -5.25 12.35
CA TRP A 70 9.17 -6.57 12.02
C TRP A 70 10.59 -6.73 12.57
N ASN A 71 10.86 -7.80 13.32
CA ASN A 71 12.14 -8.06 13.97
C ASN A 71 12.71 -6.85 14.75
N GLY A 72 11.85 -6.10 15.44
CA GLY A 72 12.22 -4.91 16.21
C GLY A 72 12.45 -3.64 15.39
N ALA A 73 12.35 -3.70 14.05
CA ALA A 73 12.41 -2.53 13.18
C ALA A 73 11.01 -1.97 12.91
N HIS A 74 10.84 -0.64 13.02
CA HIS A 74 9.59 0.03 12.68
C HIS A 74 9.56 0.39 11.19
N TYR A 75 8.62 -0.19 10.45
CA TYR A 75 8.41 0.05 9.03
C TYR A 75 7.29 1.07 8.75
N GLY A 76 6.40 1.28 9.74
CA GLY A 76 5.36 2.31 9.70
C GLY A 76 4.22 2.03 8.71
N GLY A 77 4.03 0.77 8.29
CA GLY A 77 2.89 0.35 7.49
C GLY A 77 1.64 0.04 8.30
N LEU A 78 0.58 -0.44 7.63
CA LEU A 78 -0.74 -0.65 8.25
C LEU A 78 -1.12 -2.12 8.46
N GLU A 79 -0.36 -3.07 7.90
CA GLU A 79 -0.66 -4.52 7.98
C GLU A 79 -2.01 -4.91 7.40
N ARG A 80 -2.48 -4.22 6.36
CA ARG A 80 -3.79 -4.44 5.75
C ARG A 80 -3.68 -5.03 4.35
N PRO A 81 -4.61 -5.93 3.97
CA PRO A 81 -4.71 -6.38 2.60
C PRO A 81 -5.14 -5.24 1.67
N VAL A 82 -4.65 -5.28 0.44
CA VAL A 82 -5.02 -4.35 -0.63
C VAL A 82 -5.50 -5.17 -1.82
N MET A 83 -6.61 -4.73 -2.41
CA MET A 83 -7.07 -5.21 -3.69
C MET A 83 -6.84 -4.13 -4.75
N PHE A 84 -6.04 -4.45 -5.75
CA PHE A 84 -5.73 -3.57 -6.88
C PHE A 84 -6.42 -4.12 -8.12
N ILE A 85 -7.40 -3.36 -8.62
CA ILE A 85 -8.16 -3.70 -9.82
C ILE A 85 -7.59 -2.89 -10.98
N ASP A 86 -7.03 -3.58 -11.96
CA ASP A 86 -6.40 -3.00 -13.14
C ASP A 86 -7.34 -3.07 -14.35
N LEU A 87 -7.82 -1.90 -14.76
CA LEU A 87 -8.82 -1.73 -15.83
C LEU A 87 -8.21 -1.41 -17.19
N ASP A 88 -6.93 -1.04 -17.25
CA ASP A 88 -6.24 -0.68 -18.51
C ASP A 88 -5.04 -1.60 -18.81
N CYS A 89 -4.81 -2.59 -17.95
CA CYS A 89 -3.73 -3.58 -18.03
C CYS A 89 -2.32 -2.95 -18.04
N ARG A 90 -2.17 -1.76 -17.46
CA ARG A 90 -0.87 -1.05 -17.41
C ARG A 90 -0.18 -1.14 -16.06
N PHE A 91 -0.73 -1.90 -15.11
CA PHE A 91 -0.09 -2.06 -13.81
C PHE A 91 1.23 -2.82 -13.91
N ASP A 92 2.33 -2.16 -13.52
CA ASP A 92 3.66 -2.76 -13.47
C ASP A 92 3.95 -3.32 -12.07
N ILE A 93 3.80 -4.63 -11.91
CA ILE A 93 4.13 -5.35 -10.68
C ILE A 93 5.62 -5.25 -10.30
N SER A 94 6.50 -5.07 -11.28
CA SER A 94 7.94 -4.89 -11.05
C SER A 94 8.21 -3.53 -10.41
N CYS A 95 7.47 -2.50 -10.81
CA CYS A 95 7.49 -1.19 -10.18
C CYS A 95 7.07 -1.28 -8.71
N LEU A 96 5.93 -1.92 -8.41
CA LEU A 96 5.49 -2.19 -7.02
C LEU A 96 6.57 -2.92 -6.23
N SER A 97 7.11 -4.01 -6.78
CA SER A 97 8.15 -4.83 -6.14
C SER A 97 9.40 -4.04 -5.82
N LYS A 98 9.89 -3.22 -6.76
CA LYS A 98 11.06 -2.36 -6.58
C LYS A 98 10.83 -1.32 -5.48
N MET A 99 9.68 -0.65 -5.51
CA MET A 99 9.34 0.39 -4.52
C MET A 99 9.15 -0.21 -3.12
N LEU A 100 8.55 -1.40 -3.01
CA LEU A 100 8.41 -2.11 -1.75
C LEU A 100 9.78 -2.47 -1.16
N LYS A 101 10.67 -3.05 -1.96
CA LYS A 101 12.04 -3.39 -1.54
C LYS A 101 12.81 -2.15 -1.08
N GLN A 102 12.66 -1.03 -1.81
CA GLN A 102 13.28 0.23 -1.43
C GLN A 102 12.79 0.72 -0.06
N ARG A 103 11.47 0.73 0.17
CA ARG A 103 10.88 1.11 1.46
C ARG A 103 11.34 0.22 2.61
N MET A 104 11.56 -1.07 2.35
CA MET A 104 12.10 -1.99 3.35
C MET A 104 13.56 -1.68 3.69
N MET A 105 14.39 -1.41 2.68
CA MET A 105 15.81 -1.08 2.88
C MET A 105 16.00 0.26 3.60
N GLU A 106 15.14 1.26 3.34
CA GLU A 106 15.18 2.56 4.01
C GLU A 106 14.97 2.43 5.53
N ALA A 107 14.01 1.62 5.96
CA ALA A 107 13.74 1.39 7.39
C ALA A 107 14.89 0.67 8.11
N THR A 108 15.53 -0.30 7.45
CA THR A 108 16.68 -1.02 8.01
C THR A 108 17.96 -0.18 8.02
N GLY A 109 18.18 0.66 6.99
CA GLY A 109 19.32 1.58 6.93
C GLY A 109 19.38 2.55 8.11
N SER A 110 18.22 3.06 8.54
CA SER A 110 18.12 3.94 9.72
C SER A 110 18.52 3.27 11.05
N ILE A 111 18.52 1.94 11.14
CA ILE A 111 18.95 1.20 12.34
C ILE A 111 20.49 1.09 12.37
N VAL A 112 21.10 0.84 11.22
CA VAL A 112 22.56 0.68 11.11
C VAL A 112 23.29 1.98 11.42
N GLU A 113 22.73 3.13 11.04
CA GLU A 113 23.32 4.44 11.32
C GLU A 113 23.28 4.80 12.82
N ARG A 114 22.21 4.46 13.55
CA ARG A 114 22.14 4.72 15.01
C ARG A 114 23.15 3.93 15.83
N ASN A 115 23.52 2.74 15.37
CA ASN A 115 24.51 1.90 16.06
C ASN A 115 25.96 2.35 15.79
N GLN A 116 26.20 3.22 14.80
CA GLN A 116 27.55 3.72 14.47
C GLN A 116 27.93 5.00 15.24
N GLU A 117 26.97 5.71 15.85
CA GLU A 117 27.25 6.91 16.65
C GLU A 117 27.84 6.59 18.04
N GLN A 118 27.94 5.31 18.43
CA GLN A 118 28.58 4.90 19.69
C GLN A 118 30.07 4.55 19.57
N ASP A 119 30.59 4.24 18.39
CA ASP A 119 31.98 3.79 18.21
C ASP A 119 32.78 4.78 17.34
N ASN A 120 33.47 5.71 18.00
CA ASN A 120 34.53 6.48 17.37
C ASN A 120 35.70 5.55 16.99
N VAL A 121 36.16 5.59 15.74
CA VAL A 121 37.58 5.72 15.29
C VAL A 121 37.70 5.46 13.77
N ASP A 122 38.36 6.43 13.11
CA ASP A 122 39.06 6.43 11.82
C ASP A 122 38.33 6.10 10.50
N THR A 123 37.75 7.17 9.99
CA THR A 123 37.68 7.68 8.62
C THR A 123 38.51 6.95 7.54
N GLN A 124 37.82 6.68 6.42
CA GLN A 124 38.33 6.79 5.04
C GLN A 124 38.84 5.54 4.28
N SER A 125 38.51 4.32 4.73
CA SER A 125 38.67 3.10 3.89
C SER A 125 37.33 2.38 3.56
N CYS A 126 36.26 2.64 4.32
CA CYS A 126 35.01 1.87 4.26
C CYS A 126 34.05 2.24 3.08
N HIS A 127 34.25 3.38 2.42
CA HIS A 127 33.30 3.89 1.42
C HIS A 127 33.20 3.08 0.11
N LYS A 128 34.15 2.17 -0.16
CA LYS A 128 34.17 1.35 -1.39
C LYS A 128 33.48 -0.02 -1.26
N ILE A 129 33.03 -0.42 -0.05
CA ILE A 129 32.38 -1.73 0.20
C ILE A 129 30.84 -1.63 0.35
N ARG A 130 30.27 -0.41 0.42
CA ARG A 130 28.80 -0.19 0.54
C ARG A 130 27.98 -0.58 -0.72
N LYS A 131 28.61 -1.13 -1.76
CA LYS A 131 27.95 -1.68 -2.97
C LYS A 131 27.76 -3.20 -2.95
N SER A 132 27.98 -3.86 -1.81
CA SER A 132 27.46 -5.22 -1.63
C SER A 132 25.97 -5.12 -1.31
N HIS A 133 25.13 -5.55 -2.25
CA HIS A 133 23.71 -5.86 -2.11
C HIS A 133 23.20 -5.76 -0.65
N ILE A 134 22.56 -4.64 -0.27
CA ILE A 134 21.69 -4.66 0.91
C ILE A 134 20.53 -5.56 0.52
N ALA A 135 20.66 -6.85 0.83
CA ALA A 135 19.60 -7.81 0.62
C ALA A 135 18.43 -7.38 1.51
N TYR A 136 17.28 -7.08 0.90
CA TYR A 136 16.05 -6.89 1.64
C TYR A 136 15.62 -8.24 2.25
N ASP A 137 14.91 -8.19 3.36
CA ASP A 137 14.36 -9.39 4.00
C ASP A 137 13.33 -10.06 3.08
N VAL A 138 13.66 -11.26 2.60
CA VAL A 138 12.84 -12.02 1.63
C VAL A 138 11.54 -12.52 2.27
N GLU A 139 11.58 -12.85 3.56
CA GLU A 139 10.41 -13.33 4.29
C GLU A 139 9.41 -12.20 4.50
N LEU A 140 9.90 -11.03 4.93
CA LEU A 140 9.09 -9.82 5.03
C LEU A 140 8.52 -9.40 3.68
N TYR A 141 9.30 -9.51 2.60
CA TYR A 141 8.81 -9.20 1.25
C TYR A 141 7.65 -10.14 0.88
N ALA A 142 7.81 -11.45 1.10
CA ALA A 142 6.77 -12.43 0.83
C ALA A 142 5.51 -12.18 1.68
N LEU A 143 5.67 -11.83 2.97
CA LEU A 143 4.56 -11.45 3.86
C LEU A 143 3.77 -10.27 3.31
N CYS A 144 4.45 -9.22 2.84
CA CYS A 144 3.82 -8.05 2.24
C CYS A 144 3.11 -8.41 0.93
N MET A 145 3.75 -9.19 0.05
CA MET A 145 3.17 -9.58 -1.23
C MET A 145 1.92 -10.47 -1.06
N ARG A 146 1.85 -11.30 -0.01
CA ARG A 146 0.64 -12.08 0.33
C ARG A 146 -0.57 -11.21 0.67
N ARG A 147 -0.36 -9.94 1.05
CA ARG A 147 -1.43 -8.97 1.34
C ARG A 147 -1.84 -8.16 0.11
N PHE A 148 -1.19 -8.34 -1.04
CA PHE A 148 -1.51 -7.61 -2.26
C PHE A 148 -2.25 -8.53 -3.26
N LEU A 149 -3.57 -8.35 -3.36
CA LEU A 149 -4.40 -9.00 -4.36
C LEU A 149 -4.46 -8.14 -5.62
N TYR A 150 -4.13 -8.73 -6.76
CA TYR A 150 -4.16 -8.08 -8.06
C TYR A 150 -5.18 -8.77 -8.97
N VAL A 151 -6.08 -7.98 -9.55
CA VAL A 151 -7.11 -8.46 -10.49
C VAL A 151 -7.07 -7.61 -11.75
N ARG A 152 -7.04 -8.25 -12.91
CA ARG A 152 -7.22 -7.58 -14.21
C ARG A 152 -8.66 -7.75 -14.64
N CYS A 153 -9.25 -6.68 -15.14
CA CYS A 153 -10.56 -6.71 -15.77
C CYS A 153 -10.42 -6.14 -17.18
N TYR A 154 -10.72 -6.95 -18.18
CA TYR A 154 -10.66 -6.56 -19.60
C TYR A 154 -11.93 -5.84 -20.05
N ASP A 155 -13.03 -6.02 -19.32
CA ASP A 155 -14.30 -5.36 -19.58
C ASP A 155 -15.07 -5.03 -18.28
N SER A 156 -16.17 -4.31 -18.45
CA SER A 156 -17.04 -3.92 -17.34
C SER A 156 -17.73 -5.10 -16.66
N PHE A 157 -17.93 -6.24 -17.35
CA PHE A 157 -18.55 -7.42 -16.74
C PHE A 157 -17.59 -8.10 -15.77
N GLU A 158 -16.33 -8.26 -16.15
CA GLU A 158 -15.27 -8.76 -15.27
C GLU A 158 -15.08 -7.84 -14.05
N PHE A 159 -15.13 -6.52 -14.26
CA PHE A 159 -15.08 -5.55 -13.15
C PHE A 159 -16.25 -5.72 -12.18
N LEU A 160 -17.49 -5.81 -12.68
CA LEU A 160 -18.67 -6.01 -11.84
C LEU A 160 -18.64 -7.35 -11.11
N ALA A 161 -18.20 -8.42 -11.78
CA ALA A 161 -18.04 -9.73 -11.16
C ALA A 161 -17.00 -9.70 -10.03
N THR A 162 -15.94 -8.92 -10.20
CA THR A 162 -14.88 -8.73 -9.19
C THR A 162 -15.37 -8.02 -7.93
N LEU A 163 -16.36 -7.12 -8.05
CA LEU A 163 -16.96 -6.42 -6.92
C LEU A 163 -18.06 -7.22 -6.20
N LYS A 164 -18.57 -8.28 -6.84
CA LYS A 164 -19.59 -9.16 -6.28
C LYS A 164 -18.93 -10.09 -5.25
N VAL A 165 -18.75 -9.57 -4.03
CA VAL A 165 -18.33 -10.31 -2.83
C VAL A 165 -19.54 -10.59 -1.95
#